data_AF-A0A2V3JPE6-F1
#
_entry.id   AF-A0A2V3JPE6-F1
#
_cell.length_a   1.000
_cell.length_b   1.000
_cell.length_c   1.000
_cell.angle_alpha   90.00
_cell.angle_beta   90.00
_cell.angle_gamma   90.00
#
_symmetry.space_group_name_H-M   'P 1'
#
loop_
_entity.id
_entity.type
_entity.pdbx_description
1 polymer ?
#
loop_
_entity_poly.entity_id
_entity_poly.type
_entity_poly.pdbx_seq_one_letter_code
_entity_poly.pdbx_strand_id
1 'polypeptide(L)'
;MENMMVSTDSTTIKVSTKDSILIDRFVELGEFKSRGEFVIFSIKKTINELLLKEFGEKAYPMAQLSDKDVDNLLTEIKNIRKRLWSEYATRLS
;
A
#
# COMPACT_ATOMS: atom_id res chain seq x y z
N MET A 1 -0.18 -20.73 -22.51
CA MET A 1 -0.86 -20.04 -21.40
C MET A 1 -1.00 -21.05 -20.28
N GLU A 2 -0.10 -21.01 -19.31
CA GLU A 2 -0.23 -21.85 -18.11
C GLU A 2 -1.38 -21.31 -17.26
N ASN A 3 -2.44 -22.10 -17.13
CA ASN A 3 -3.44 -21.88 -16.09
C ASN A 3 -2.76 -22.16 -14.75
N MET A 4 -2.35 -21.10 -14.05
CA MET A 4 -2.05 -21.16 -12.63
C MET A 4 -3.30 -21.65 -11.90
N MET A 5 -3.39 -22.95 -11.62
CA MET A 5 -4.29 -23.48 -10.62
C MET A 5 -3.88 -22.87 -9.29
N VAL A 6 -4.62 -21.87 -8.84
CA VAL A 6 -4.51 -21.37 -7.46
C VAL A 6 -4.97 -22.52 -6.57
N SER A 7 -4.03 -23.19 -5.92
CA SER A 7 -4.32 -24.13 -4.84
C SER A 7 -5.15 -23.39 -3.79
N THR A 8 -6.43 -23.73 -3.67
CA THR A 8 -7.27 -23.24 -2.57
C THR A 8 -7.05 -24.15 -1.37
N ASP A 9 -5.87 -24.05 -0.76
CA ASP A 9 -5.59 -24.72 0.49
C ASP A 9 -6.50 -24.11 1.57
N SER A 10 -7.41 -24.93 2.09
CA SER A 10 -8.31 -24.51 3.17
C SER A 10 -7.56 -24.55 4.49
N THR A 11 -7.30 -23.38 5.07
CA THR A 11 -6.64 -23.25 6.37
C THR A 11 -7.66 -23.22 7.51
N THR A 12 -7.54 -24.15 8.45
CA THR A 12 -8.35 -24.17 9.69
C THR A 12 -7.62 -23.42 10.79
N ILE A 13 -8.32 -22.53 11.48
CA ILE A 13 -7.78 -21.70 12.56
C ILE A 13 -8.58 -21.97 13.83
N LYS A 14 -7.88 -22.20 14.96
CA LYS A 14 -8.52 -22.27 16.27
C LYS A 14 -8.63 -20.86 16.85
N VAL A 15 -9.84 -20.49 17.25
CA VAL A 15 -10.13 -19.21 17.93
C VAL A 15 -10.69 -19.48 19.33
N SER A 16 -10.52 -18.51 20.23
CA SER A 16 -11.08 -18.61 21.58
C SER A 16 -12.61 -18.59 21.54
N THR A 17 -13.27 -19.14 22.55
CA THR A 17 -14.74 -19.08 22.66
C THR A 17 -15.25 -17.65 22.65
N LYS A 18 -14.55 -16.74 23.33
CA LYS A 18 -14.90 -15.31 23.40
C LYS A 18 -14.87 -14.69 22.01
N ASP A 19 -13.82 -14.93 21.23
CA ASP A 19 -13.68 -14.36 19.90
C ASP A 19 -14.67 -15.00 18.92
N SER A 20 -14.92 -16.30 19.02
CA SER A 20 -15.95 -16.96 18.22
C SER A 20 -17.32 -16.32 18.41
N ILE A 21 -17.72 -16.04 19.66
CA ILE A 21 -19.00 -15.39 19.96
C ILE A 21 -19.06 -13.98 19.35
N LEU A 22 -17.95 -13.24 19.36
CA LEU A 22 -17.91 -11.92 18.73
C LEU A 22 -18.06 -12.03 17.21
N ILE A 23 -17.36 -12.96 16.57
CA ILE A 23 -17.48 -13.22 15.13
C ILE A 23 -18.93 -13.59 14.78
N ASP A 24 -19.56 -14.45 15.57
CA ASP A 24 -20.95 -14.87 15.36
C ASP A 24 -21.90 -13.67 15.40
N ARG A 25 -21.75 -12.75 16.35
CA ARG A 25 -22.57 -11.54 16.40
C ARG A 25 -22.46 -10.69 15.14
N PHE A 26 -21.26 -10.54 14.58
CA PHE A 26 -21.11 -9.78 13.33
C PHE A 26 -21.77 -10.48 12.13
N VAL A 27 -21.78 -11.81 12.11
CA VAL A 27 -22.50 -12.59 11.08
C VAL A 27 -24.02 -12.47 11.28
N GLU A 28 -24.50 -12.60 12.51
CA GLU A 28 -25.92 -12.49 12.87
C GLU A 28 -26.51 -11.11 12.58
N LEU A 29 -25.71 -10.04 12.75
CA LEU A 29 -26.10 -8.67 12.41
C LEU A 29 -26.14 -8.42 10.90
N GLY A 30 -25.73 -9.38 10.07
CA GLY A 30 -25.73 -9.26 8.61
C GLY A 30 -24.55 -8.46 8.05
N GLU A 31 -23.58 -8.08 8.88
CA GLU A 31 -22.36 -7.38 8.44
C GLU A 31 -21.47 -8.28 7.57
N PHE A 32 -21.56 -9.62 7.77
CA PHE A 32 -20.85 -10.62 6.99
C PHE A 32 -21.73 -11.85 6.73
N LYS A 33 -21.59 -12.48 5.56
CA LYS A 33 -22.33 -13.67 5.15
C LYS A 33 -21.85 -14.94 5.84
N SER A 34 -20.61 -14.95 6.35
CA SER A 34 -20.03 -16.11 7.03
C SER A 34 -18.86 -15.74 7.93
N ARG A 35 -18.50 -16.63 8.86
CA ARG A 35 -17.27 -16.51 9.67
C ARG A 35 -16.02 -16.39 8.78
N GLY A 36 -15.97 -17.13 7.68
CA GLY A 36 -14.84 -17.09 6.74
C GLY A 36 -14.68 -15.73 6.09
N GLU A 37 -15.79 -15.10 5.70
CA GLU A 37 -15.78 -13.74 5.14
C GLU A 37 -15.30 -12.71 6.16
N PHE A 38 -15.76 -12.81 7.41
CA PHE A 38 -15.26 -11.96 8.50
C PHE A 38 -13.73 -12.08 8.66
N VAL A 39 -13.21 -13.31 8.66
CA VAL A 39 -11.77 -13.56 8.82
C VAL A 39 -10.98 -12.97 7.65
N ILE A 40 -11.43 -13.20 6.42
CA ILE A 40 -10.78 -12.64 5.21
C ILE A 40 -10.80 -11.11 5.26
N PHE A 41 -11.93 -10.50 5.61
CA PHE A 41 -12.04 -9.05 5.74
C PHE A 41 -11.07 -8.51 6.79
N SER A 42 -11.02 -9.14 7.97
CA SER A 42 -10.15 -8.73 9.07
C SER A 42 -8.67 -8.80 8.68
N ILE A 43 -8.25 -9.89 8.02
CA ILE A 43 -6.89 -10.04 7.51
C ILE A 43 -6.55 -8.92 6.52
N LYS A 44 -7.43 -8.66 5.54
CA LYS A 44 -7.21 -7.59 4.55
C LYS A 44 -7.11 -6.22 5.22
N LYS A 45 -8.00 -5.94 6.17
CA LYS A 45 -7.99 -4.68 6.93
C LYS A 45 -6.69 -4.51 7.70
N THR A 46 -6.25 -5.53 8.43
CA THR A 46 -4.99 -5.49 9.18
C THR A 46 -3.77 -5.32 8.27
N ILE A 47 -3.71 -6.03 7.13
CA ILE A 47 -2.63 -5.85 6.15
C ILE A 47 -2.61 -4.39 5.66
N ASN A 48 -3.77 -3.82 5.30
CA ASN A 48 -3.84 -2.44 4.84
C ASN A 48 -3.42 -1.44 5.93
N GLU A 49 -3.82 -1.65 7.19
CA GLU A 49 -3.41 -0.80 8.31
C GLU A 49 -1.90 -0.88 8.57
N LEU A 50 -1.31 -2.08 8.49
CA LEU A 50 0.14 -2.28 8.62
C LEU A 50 0.90 -1.61 7.47
N LEU A 51 0.42 -1.77 6.24
CA LEU A 51 1.00 -1.10 5.07
C LEU A 51 0.89 0.42 5.20
N LEU A 52 -0.28 0.96 5.59
CA LEU A 52 -0.46 2.40 5.79
C LEU A 52 0.44 2.94 6.89
N LYS A 53 0.64 2.18 7.98
CA LYS A 53 1.60 2.54 9.03
C LYS A 53 3.02 2.54 8.49
N GLU A 54 3.42 1.50 7.77
CA GLU A 54 4.76 1.40 7.17
C GLU A 54 5.02 2.51 6.15
N PHE A 55 4.06 2.81 5.28
CA PHE A 55 4.14 3.92 4.33
C PHE A 55 4.09 5.27 5.03
N GLY A 56 3.28 5.45 6.07
CA GLY A 56 3.22 6.68 6.85
C GLY A 56 4.52 6.93 7.62
N GLU A 57 5.10 5.90 8.23
CA GLU A 57 6.39 5.95 8.93
C GLU A 57 7.57 6.12 7.96
N LYS A 58 7.51 5.55 6.75
CA LYS A 58 8.52 5.78 5.69
C LYS A 58 8.33 7.10 4.94
N ALA A 59 7.12 7.65 4.89
CA ALA A 59 6.82 8.95 4.31
C ALA A 59 7.15 10.10 5.28
N TYR A 60 7.12 9.86 6.59
CA TYR A 60 7.49 10.86 7.60
C TYR A 60 8.91 11.44 7.43
N PRO A 61 9.96 10.65 7.10
CA PRO A 61 11.27 11.20 6.74
C PRO A 61 11.34 11.79 5.32
N MET A 62 10.44 11.45 4.39
CA MET A 62 10.36 12.11 3.07
C MET A 62 9.56 13.42 3.10
N ALA A 63 8.69 13.62 4.10
CA ALA A 63 7.88 14.81 4.27
C ALA A 63 8.64 16.00 4.90
N GLN A 64 9.93 15.84 5.22
CA GLN A 64 10.80 16.91 5.72
C GLN A 64 11.80 17.37 4.65
N LEU A 65 11.39 17.49 3.38
CA LEU A 65 12.11 18.39 2.49
C LEU A 65 11.85 19.80 3.02
N SER A 66 12.90 20.47 3.48
CA SER A 66 12.81 21.89 3.77
C SER A 66 12.54 22.66 2.47
N ASP A 67 12.01 23.88 2.56
CA ASP A 67 11.83 24.73 1.38
C ASP A 67 13.15 24.88 0.59
N LYS A 68 14.28 24.86 1.30
CA LYS A 68 15.63 24.86 0.72
C LYS A 68 15.92 23.59 -0.10
N ASP A 69 15.49 22.42 0.34
CA ASP A 69 15.69 21.17 -0.39
C ASP A 69 14.81 21.13 -1.65
N VAL A 70 13.60 21.67 -1.56
CA VAL A 70 12.72 21.86 -2.72
C VAL A 70 13.34 22.84 -3.73
N ASP A 71 13.89 23.96 -3.26
CA ASP A 71 14.56 24.95 -4.11
C ASP A 71 15.81 24.38 -4.80
N ASN A 72 16.58 23.55 -4.08
CA ASN A 72 17.73 22.84 -4.64
C ASN A 72 17.30 21.88 -5.76
N LEU A 73 16.26 21.07 -5.52
CA LEU A 73 15.72 20.15 -6.53
C LEU A 73 15.18 20.89 -7.75
N LEU A 74 14.48 22.01 -7.56
CA LEU A 74 13.99 22.85 -8.65
C LEU A 74 15.15 23.45 -9.46
N THR A 75 16.25 23.81 -8.81
CA THR A 75 17.45 24.32 -9.47
C THR A 75 18.15 23.23 -10.29
N GLU A 76 18.27 22.02 -9.75
CA GLU A 76 18.81 20.86 -10.49
C GLU A 76 17.97 20.55 -11.73
N ILE A 77 16.64 20.52 -11.60
CA ILE A 77 15.73 20.30 -12.74
C ILE A 77 15.91 21.38 -13.82
N LYS A 78 16.05 22.66 -13.43
CA LYS A 78 16.30 23.76 -14.38
C LYS A 78 17.62 23.56 -15.11
N ASN A 79 18.68 23.15 -14.42
CA ASN A 79 19.99 22.92 -15.01
C ASN A 79 19.99 21.72 -15.98
N ILE A 80 19.34 20.62 -15.60
CA ILE A 80 19.16 19.45 -16.48
C ILE A 80 18.43 19.86 -17.75
N ARG A 81 17.32 20.60 -17.60
CA ARG A 81 16.53 21.09 -18.75
C ARG A 81 17.37 21.95 -19.68
N LYS A 82 18.15 22.89 -19.14
CA LYS A 82 19.05 23.76 -19.92
C LYS A 82 20.08 22.93 -20.69
N ARG A 83 20.70 21.94 -20.05
CA ARG A 83 21.68 21.05 -20.69
C ARG A 83 21.05 20.26 -21.85
N LEU A 84 19.88 19.65 -21.62
CA LEU A 84 19.17 18.90 -22.65
C LEU A 84 18.79 19.76 -23.85
N TRP A 85 18.36 21.01 -23.62
CA TRP A 85 18.06 21.95 -24.71
C TRP A 85 19.31 22.38 -25.47
N SER A 86 20.43 22.65 -24.78
CA SER A 86 21.71 22.95 -25.43
C SER A 86 22.20 21.78 -26.27
N GLU A 87 22.17 20.55 -25.74
CA GLU A 87 22.55 19.35 -26.48
C GLU A 87 21.64 19.11 -27.69
N TYR A 88 20.34 19.33 -27.54
CA TYR A 88 19.39 19.24 -28.66
C TYR A 88 19.67 20.29 -29.74
N ALA A 89 19.93 21.53 -29.35
CA ALA A 89 20.26 22.60 -30.28
C ALA A 89 21.56 22.31 -31.06
N THR A 90 22.60 21.80 -30.38
CA THR A 90 23.87 21.39 -31.02
C THR A 90 23.68 20.22 -31.99
N ARG A 91 22.75 19.30 -31.74
CA ARG A 91 22.45 18.20 -32.67
C ARG A 91 21.71 18.64 -33.92
N LEU A 92 21.05 19.80 -33.87
CA LEU A 92 20.28 20.36 -34.98
C LEU A 92 21.06 21.40 -35.82
N SER A 93 22.22 21.85 -35.33
CA SER A 93 23.16 22.74 -36.03
C SER A 93 24.23 21.94 -36.78
#